data_AF-A0A924DKE9-F1
#
_entry.id   AF-A0A924DKE9-F1
#
_cell.length_a   1.000
_cell.length_b   1.000
_cell.length_c   1.000
_cell.angle_alpha   90.00
_cell.angle_beta   90.00
_cell.angle_gamma   90.00
#
_symmetry.space_group_name_H-M   'P 1'
#
loop_
_entity.id
_entity.type
_entity.pdbx_description
1 polymer ?
#
loop_
_entity_poly.entity_id
_entity_poly.type
_entity_poly.pdbx_seq_one_letter_code
_entity_poly.pdbx_strand_id
1 'polypeptide(L)'
;MLKSKPCFILYKIMVPVFFFSCLLALSSPQQTYAQVQSEKGLPFIVNYSPKTFNGAAQVWSVQEDDRGIMYFGSQNCLLEYDGNKWAKINFNSTASGSVRAMAKYKDGTIYLGNVGDLGYLAKDSLGQTQFRSLLGLIPKENRNFFDIWTIYATDNSIYFQSREYIFRLRDPKTSELGKTDVKVWKPQSKFMFAFYLDGEYFVHQQGLGLYKMTNDSLVLISGSEYLGKERMQVMLPYIPGPNGEKQYLVGQFNSGLSI
;
A
#
# COMPACT_ATOMS: atom_id res chain seq x y z
N MET A 1 8.97 96.20 -22.78
CA MET A 1 8.67 95.49 -21.52
C MET A 1 7.24 94.96 -21.62
N LEU A 2 7.07 93.68 -21.97
CA LEU A 2 5.87 92.84 -21.73
C LEU A 2 6.21 91.41 -22.19
N LYS A 3 6.10 90.48 -21.25
CA LYS A 3 6.38 89.03 -21.39
C LYS A 3 5.30 88.35 -22.24
N SER A 4 5.67 87.36 -23.05
CA SER A 4 4.74 86.29 -23.42
C SER A 4 5.39 84.93 -23.11
N LYS A 5 4.77 84.23 -22.16
CA LYS A 5 5.03 82.83 -21.79
C LYS A 5 3.95 81.99 -22.47
N PRO A 6 4.26 81.12 -23.45
CA PRO A 6 3.31 80.07 -23.82
C PRO A 6 3.85 78.65 -23.63
N CYS A 7 5.17 78.44 -23.55
CA CYS A 7 5.74 77.08 -23.65
C CYS A 7 5.68 76.25 -22.35
N PHE A 8 5.61 76.88 -21.17
CA PHE A 8 5.68 76.18 -19.88
C PHE A 8 4.35 75.59 -19.39
N ILE A 9 3.22 76.04 -19.94
CA ILE A 9 1.87 75.63 -19.49
C ILE A 9 1.47 74.31 -20.17
N LEU A 10 1.80 74.12 -21.45
CA LEU A 10 1.55 72.88 -22.19
C LEU A 10 2.23 71.66 -21.55
N TYR A 11 3.48 71.79 -21.11
CA TYR A 11 4.22 70.69 -20.47
C TYR A 11 3.64 70.28 -19.10
N LYS A 12 3.16 71.24 -18.31
CA LYS A 12 2.55 70.96 -16.99
C LYS A 12 1.19 70.29 -17.08
N ILE A 13 0.50 70.37 -18.22
CA ILE A 13 -0.81 69.72 -18.43
C ILE A 13 -0.63 68.38 -19.14
N MET A 14 0.27 68.29 -20.13
CA MET A 14 0.46 67.05 -20.90
C MET A 14 1.04 65.89 -20.06
N VAL A 15 1.97 66.15 -19.14
CA VAL A 15 2.57 65.10 -18.30
C VAL A 15 1.55 64.44 -17.35
N PRO A 16 0.73 65.17 -16.58
CA PRO A 16 -0.28 64.54 -15.74
C PRO A 16 -1.41 63.91 -16.55
N VAL A 17 -1.77 64.45 -17.72
CA VAL A 17 -2.77 63.82 -18.60
C VAL A 17 -2.27 62.48 -19.15
N PHE A 18 -0.98 62.39 -19.54
CA PHE A 18 -0.37 61.14 -20.01
C PHE A 18 -0.25 60.10 -18.87
N PHE A 19 0.10 60.53 -17.66
CA PHE A 19 0.10 59.67 -16.47
C PHE A 19 -1.30 59.19 -16.10
N PHE A 20 -2.32 60.05 -16.19
CA PHE A 20 -3.70 59.70 -15.89
C PHE A 20 -4.29 58.75 -16.95
N SER A 21 -3.94 58.90 -18.23
CA SER A 21 -4.33 57.96 -19.28
C SER A 21 -3.68 56.59 -19.14
N CYS A 22 -2.41 56.52 -18.70
CA CYS A 22 -1.75 55.24 -18.40
C CYS A 22 -2.35 54.54 -17.16
N LEU A 23 -2.77 55.31 -16.15
CA LEU A 23 -3.47 54.79 -14.96
C LEU A 23 -4.85 54.21 -15.30
N LEU A 24 -5.59 54.84 -16.22
CA LEU A 24 -6.89 54.32 -16.69
C LEU A 24 -6.75 53.04 -17.53
N ALA A 25 -5.68 52.92 -18.33
CA ALA A 25 -5.37 51.70 -19.09
C ALA A 25 -4.95 50.52 -18.19
N LEU A 26 -4.45 50.77 -16.98
CA LEU A 26 -4.11 49.74 -15.98
C LEU A 26 -5.32 49.31 -15.13
N SER A 27 -6.41 50.08 -15.14
CA SER A 27 -7.65 49.77 -14.39
C SER A 27 -8.69 48.96 -15.16
N SER A 28 -8.44 48.61 -16.43
CA SER A 28 -9.34 47.70 -17.14
C SER A 28 -9.24 46.32 -16.48
N PRO A 29 -10.34 45.76 -15.92
CA PRO A 29 -10.31 44.44 -15.33
C PRO A 29 -10.00 43.44 -16.44
N GLN A 30 -8.78 42.90 -16.41
CA GLN A 30 -8.46 41.75 -17.23
C GLN A 30 -9.35 40.61 -16.74
N GLN A 31 -10.29 40.17 -17.57
CA GLN A 31 -10.99 38.91 -17.34
C GLN A 31 -9.96 37.80 -17.44
N THR A 32 -9.38 37.42 -16.30
CA THR A 32 -8.64 36.18 -16.18
C THR A 32 -9.66 35.05 -16.28
N TYR A 33 -9.77 34.44 -17.45
CA TYR A 33 -10.41 33.14 -17.56
C TYR A 33 -9.50 32.14 -16.84
N ALA A 34 -9.74 31.96 -15.54
CA ALA A 34 -9.29 30.75 -14.87
C ALA A 34 -10.05 29.59 -15.53
N GLN A 35 -9.40 28.92 -16.49
CA GLN A 35 -9.92 27.66 -16.99
C GLN A 35 -9.72 26.64 -15.88
N VAL A 36 -10.73 26.48 -15.01
CA VAL A 36 -10.90 25.21 -14.30
C VAL A 36 -11.23 24.21 -15.40
N GLN A 37 -10.21 23.49 -15.85
CA GLN A 37 -10.34 22.44 -16.85
C GLN A 37 -11.05 21.26 -16.17
N SER A 38 -12.37 21.37 -16.04
CA SER A 38 -13.22 20.36 -15.42
C SER A 38 -13.13 19.06 -16.23
N GLU A 39 -12.72 17.97 -15.56
CA GLU A 39 -13.00 16.57 -15.91
C GLU A 39 -12.21 15.85 -17.02
N LYS A 40 -11.18 16.42 -17.64
CA LYS A 40 -10.27 15.59 -18.47
C LYS A 40 -9.27 14.83 -17.60
N GLY A 41 -9.55 13.55 -17.37
CA GLY A 41 -8.59 12.60 -16.77
C GLY A 41 -8.77 12.31 -15.27
N LEU A 42 -9.88 12.76 -14.66
CA LEU A 42 -10.21 12.32 -13.29
C LEU A 42 -10.93 10.96 -13.35
N PRO A 43 -10.48 9.94 -12.59
CA PRO A 43 -11.20 8.69 -12.51
C PRO A 43 -12.60 8.91 -11.92
N PHE A 44 -13.58 8.12 -12.36
CA PHE A 44 -14.86 8.08 -11.67
C PHE A 44 -14.65 7.50 -10.27
N ILE A 45 -14.95 8.30 -9.24
CA ILE A 45 -14.81 7.89 -7.85
C ILE A 45 -16.20 7.66 -7.26
N VAL A 46 -16.45 6.45 -6.79
CA VAL A 46 -17.63 6.10 -6.01
C VAL A 46 -17.20 5.87 -4.57
N ASN A 47 -17.87 6.55 -3.63
CA ASN A 47 -17.56 6.44 -2.22
C ASN A 47 -18.57 5.52 -1.52
N TYR A 48 -18.06 4.52 -0.80
CA TYR A 48 -18.86 3.63 0.04
C TYR A 48 -18.58 3.93 1.50
N SER A 49 -19.60 4.36 2.24
CA SER A 49 -19.46 4.63 3.67
C SER A 49 -19.49 3.34 4.47
N PRO A 50 -18.94 3.31 5.70
CA PRO A 50 -19.04 2.15 6.59
C PRO A 50 -20.49 1.71 6.87
N LYS A 51 -21.44 2.65 6.84
CA LYS A 51 -22.88 2.36 6.94
C LYS A 51 -23.39 1.56 5.75
N THR A 52 -22.84 1.79 4.55
CA THR A 52 -23.25 1.13 3.30
C THR A 52 -22.92 -0.36 3.31
N PHE A 53 -21.71 -0.72 3.74
CA PHE A 53 -21.27 -2.11 3.81
C PHE A 53 -21.36 -2.71 5.22
N ASN A 54 -21.94 -1.98 6.17
CA ASN A 54 -22.10 -2.36 7.57
C ASN A 54 -20.79 -2.83 8.25
N GLY A 55 -19.64 -2.25 7.89
CA GLY A 55 -18.33 -2.70 8.37
C GLY A 55 -17.57 -1.62 9.13
N ALA A 56 -16.29 -1.90 9.41
CA ALA A 56 -15.39 -0.92 10.03
C ALA A 56 -14.90 0.10 9.00
N ALA A 57 -14.60 1.32 9.46
CA ALA A 57 -14.11 2.39 8.59
C ALA A 57 -12.68 2.17 8.06
N GLN A 58 -11.88 1.39 8.78
CA GLN A 58 -10.50 1.11 8.41
C GLN A 58 -10.42 -0.17 7.60
N VAL A 59 -10.03 -0.03 6.33
CA VAL A 59 -9.68 -1.13 5.44
C VAL A 59 -8.16 -1.17 5.33
N TRP A 60 -7.55 -2.32 5.58
CA TRP A 60 -6.10 -2.51 5.52
C TRP A 60 -5.62 -3.30 4.31
N SER A 61 -6.49 -4.15 3.77
CA SER A 61 -6.13 -5.00 2.64
C SER A 61 -7.29 -5.10 1.67
N VAL A 62 -6.94 -5.18 0.39
CA VAL A 62 -7.88 -5.34 -0.72
C VAL A 62 -7.31 -6.40 -1.65
N GLN A 63 -8.15 -7.33 -2.11
CA GLN A 63 -7.75 -8.38 -3.04
C GLN A 63 -8.89 -8.72 -3.99
N GLU A 64 -8.61 -8.80 -5.28
CA GLU A 64 -9.55 -9.27 -6.30
C GLU A 64 -9.33 -10.77 -6.58
N ASP A 65 -10.40 -11.55 -6.75
CA ASP A 65 -10.33 -12.93 -7.25
C ASP A 65 -10.36 -13.02 -8.79
N ASP A 66 -10.36 -14.23 -9.34
CA ASP A 66 -10.38 -14.43 -10.81
C ASP A 66 -11.76 -14.18 -11.44
N ARG A 67 -12.79 -13.90 -10.64
CA ARG A 67 -14.16 -13.63 -11.07
C ARG A 67 -14.48 -12.13 -11.03
N GLY A 68 -13.54 -11.29 -10.58
CA GLY A 68 -13.74 -9.87 -10.36
C GLY A 68 -14.41 -9.52 -9.03
N ILE A 69 -14.54 -10.48 -8.11
CA ILE A 69 -15.05 -10.21 -6.76
C ILE A 69 -13.96 -9.55 -5.94
N MET A 70 -14.29 -8.42 -5.33
CA MET A 70 -13.38 -7.64 -4.50
C MET A 70 -13.55 -8.02 -3.04
N TYR A 71 -12.45 -8.32 -2.37
CA TYR A 71 -12.39 -8.64 -0.94
C TYR A 71 -11.73 -7.49 -0.18
N PHE A 72 -12.29 -7.12 0.97
CA PHE A 72 -11.78 -6.02 1.79
C PHE A 72 -11.59 -6.48 3.23
N GLY A 73 -10.33 -6.47 3.68
CA GLY A 73 -9.95 -6.78 5.05
C GLY A 73 -9.97 -5.55 5.93
N SER A 74 -10.77 -5.59 6.99
CA SER A 74 -11.02 -4.46 7.89
C SER A 74 -11.05 -4.90 9.36
N GLN A 75 -11.40 -3.99 10.28
CA GLN A 75 -11.41 -4.31 11.71
C GLN A 75 -12.54 -5.25 12.04
N ASN A 76 -12.18 -6.43 12.54
CA ASN A 76 -13.12 -7.49 12.92
C ASN A 76 -14.12 -7.84 11.79
N CYS A 77 -13.75 -7.65 10.53
CA CYS A 77 -14.64 -7.82 9.40
C CYS A 77 -13.87 -8.06 8.11
N LEU A 78 -14.32 -9.08 7.37
CA LEU A 78 -13.95 -9.34 5.98
C LEU A 78 -15.20 -9.17 5.13
N LEU A 79 -15.07 -8.40 4.05
CA LEU A 79 -16.16 -8.08 3.13
C LEU A 79 -15.86 -8.65 1.75
N GLU A 80 -16.90 -9.08 1.05
CA GLU A 80 -16.91 -9.33 -0.39
C GLU A 80 -17.84 -8.33 -1.09
N TYR A 81 -17.45 -7.93 -2.30
CA TYR A 81 -18.19 -7.00 -3.15
C TYR A 81 -18.18 -7.49 -4.59
N ASP A 82 -19.37 -7.64 -5.18
CA ASP A 82 -19.57 -8.18 -6.54
C ASP A 82 -19.75 -7.09 -7.61
N GLY A 83 -19.51 -5.81 -7.27
CA GLY A 83 -19.82 -4.67 -8.12
C GLY A 83 -21.18 -4.03 -7.84
N ASN A 84 -22.07 -4.70 -7.10
CA ASN A 84 -23.39 -4.18 -6.75
C ASN A 84 -23.71 -4.32 -5.25
N LYS A 85 -23.42 -5.47 -4.65
CA LYS A 85 -23.76 -5.84 -3.27
C LYS A 85 -22.53 -6.10 -2.44
N TRP A 86 -22.61 -5.66 -1.19
CA TRP A 86 -21.64 -5.94 -0.14
C TRP A 86 -22.16 -7.08 0.74
N ALA A 87 -21.30 -8.04 1.06
CA ALA A 87 -21.60 -9.10 2.01
C ALA A 87 -20.44 -9.29 3.00
N LYS A 88 -20.77 -9.69 4.23
CA LYS A 88 -19.78 -10.05 5.25
C LYS A 88 -19.44 -11.53 5.13
N ILE A 89 -18.16 -11.84 5.24
CA ILE A 89 -17.67 -13.20 5.36
C ILE A 89 -17.44 -13.49 6.84
N ASN A 90 -18.07 -14.56 7.32
CA ASN A 90 -17.95 -14.97 8.71
C ASN A 90 -16.63 -15.72 8.95
N PHE A 91 -16.00 -15.42 10.07
CA PHE A 91 -14.91 -16.23 10.61
C PHE A 91 -15.52 -17.32 11.49
N ASN A 92 -15.39 -18.58 11.09
CA ASN A 92 -15.77 -19.72 11.95
C ASN A 92 -14.71 -20.00 13.04
N SER A 93 -13.84 -19.02 13.33
CA SER A 93 -12.68 -19.10 14.21
C SER A 93 -12.90 -18.20 15.43
N THR A 94 -12.35 -18.57 16.58
CA THR A 94 -12.36 -17.76 17.82
C THR A 94 -11.38 -16.58 17.76
N ALA A 95 -10.53 -16.52 16.73
CA ALA A 95 -9.59 -15.42 16.51
C ALA A 95 -10.30 -14.12 16.10
N SER A 96 -9.74 -12.98 16.51
CA SER A 96 -10.25 -11.66 16.13
C SER A 96 -10.19 -11.50 14.60
N GLY A 97 -11.33 -11.22 13.96
CA GLY A 97 -11.47 -11.11 12.49
C GLY A 97 -10.83 -9.89 11.83
N SER A 98 -9.87 -9.22 12.46
CA SER A 98 -9.17 -8.09 11.83
C SER A 98 -8.20 -8.59 10.77
N VAL A 99 -8.50 -8.33 9.49
CA VAL A 99 -7.69 -8.81 8.36
C VAL A 99 -6.74 -7.71 7.89
N ARG A 100 -5.45 -7.98 8.04
CA ARG A 100 -4.37 -7.00 7.80
C ARG A 100 -3.74 -7.15 6.43
N ALA A 101 -3.69 -8.38 5.93
CA ALA A 101 -3.06 -8.72 4.66
C ALA A 101 -3.83 -9.83 3.96
N MET A 102 -3.82 -9.76 2.63
CA MET A 102 -4.35 -10.77 1.72
C MET A 102 -3.42 -10.92 0.52
N ALA A 103 -3.39 -12.11 -0.06
CA ALA A 103 -2.72 -12.36 -1.33
C ALA A 103 -3.45 -13.45 -2.11
N LYS A 104 -3.61 -13.25 -3.42
CA LYS A 104 -4.08 -14.29 -4.33
C LYS A 104 -2.91 -15.17 -4.77
N TYR A 105 -3.06 -16.48 -4.66
CA TYR A 105 -2.13 -17.46 -5.18
C TYR A 105 -2.41 -17.78 -6.65
N LYS A 106 -1.45 -18.39 -7.35
CA LYS A 106 -1.54 -18.67 -8.80
C LYS A 106 -2.72 -19.57 -9.21
N ASP A 107 -3.31 -20.30 -8.27
CA ASP A 107 -4.48 -21.15 -8.51
C ASP A 107 -5.82 -20.47 -8.17
N GLY A 108 -5.80 -19.16 -7.94
CA GLY A 108 -6.97 -18.34 -7.64
C GLY A 108 -7.33 -18.30 -6.15
N THR A 109 -6.66 -19.11 -5.31
CA THR A 109 -6.92 -19.14 -3.87
C THR A 109 -6.52 -17.81 -3.22
N ILE A 110 -7.45 -17.18 -2.49
CA ILE A 110 -7.14 -16.00 -1.68
C ILE A 110 -6.72 -16.45 -0.28
N TYR A 111 -5.50 -16.14 0.07
CA TYR A 111 -4.97 -16.30 1.41
C TYR A 111 -5.07 -14.99 2.17
N LEU A 112 -5.25 -15.11 3.48
CA LEU A 112 -5.38 -13.96 4.37
C LEU A 112 -4.83 -14.28 5.75
N GLY A 113 -4.51 -13.22 6.47
CA GLY A 113 -4.05 -13.30 7.84
C GLY A 113 -4.84 -12.36 8.74
N ASN A 114 -5.19 -12.85 9.91
CA ASN A 114 -5.90 -12.13 10.95
C ASN A 114 -5.13 -12.25 12.28
N VAL A 115 -5.74 -11.83 13.39
CA VAL A 115 -5.04 -11.77 14.68
C VAL A 115 -4.88 -13.18 15.26
N GLY A 116 -3.66 -13.69 15.24
CA GLY A 116 -3.28 -14.99 15.79
C GLY A 116 -3.69 -16.18 14.94
N ASP A 117 -4.10 -15.95 13.69
CA ASP A 117 -4.50 -17.00 12.78
C ASP A 117 -4.15 -16.60 11.32
N LEU A 118 -4.03 -17.60 10.45
CA LEU A 118 -3.67 -17.45 9.05
C LEU A 118 -4.36 -18.56 8.25
N GLY A 119 -4.78 -18.27 7.03
CA GLY A 119 -5.56 -19.23 6.27
C GLY A 119 -5.96 -18.73 4.89
N TYR A 120 -7.04 -19.29 4.37
CA TYR A 120 -7.52 -18.99 3.02
C TYR A 120 -9.04 -18.97 2.93
N LEU A 121 -9.56 -18.37 1.87
CA LEU A 121 -10.97 -18.39 1.53
C LEU A 121 -11.29 -19.64 0.72
N ALA A 122 -12.32 -20.35 1.16
CA ALA A 122 -12.87 -21.50 0.47
C ALA A 122 -14.38 -21.37 0.35
N LYS A 123 -14.97 -22.07 -0.62
CA LYS A 123 -16.42 -22.24 -0.68
C LYS A 123 -16.84 -23.40 0.21
N ASP A 124 -17.95 -23.23 0.93
CA ASP A 124 -18.63 -24.35 1.59
C ASP A 124 -19.49 -25.15 0.60
N SER A 125 -20.18 -26.18 1.09
CA SER A 125 -21.07 -27.03 0.27
C SER A 125 -22.27 -26.29 -0.32
N LEU A 126 -22.57 -25.08 0.15
CA LEU A 126 -23.64 -24.21 -0.34
C LEU A 126 -23.10 -23.08 -1.23
N GLY A 127 -21.79 -23.05 -1.51
CA GLY A 127 -21.15 -22.02 -2.32
C GLY A 127 -20.88 -20.70 -1.59
N GLN A 128 -21.08 -20.63 -0.27
CA GLN A 128 -20.77 -19.44 0.52
C GLN A 128 -19.27 -19.37 0.80
N THR A 129 -18.69 -18.16 0.71
CA THR A 129 -17.29 -17.92 1.02
C THR A 129 -17.07 -18.02 2.53
N GLN A 130 -16.10 -18.81 2.97
CA GLN A 130 -15.73 -18.95 4.37
C GLN A 130 -14.21 -18.94 4.56
N PHE A 131 -13.76 -18.41 5.70
CA PHE A 131 -12.37 -18.54 6.11
C PHE A 131 -12.07 -19.95 6.63
N ARG A 132 -10.97 -20.53 6.13
CA ARG A 132 -10.41 -21.80 6.59
C ARG A 132 -9.04 -21.55 7.22
N SER A 133 -8.96 -21.73 8.54
CA SER A 133 -7.71 -21.62 9.29
C SER A 133 -6.72 -22.71 8.90
N LEU A 134 -5.45 -22.32 8.79
CA LEU A 134 -4.29 -23.20 8.63
C LEU A 134 -3.44 -23.25 9.91
N LEU A 135 -3.89 -22.66 11.02
CA LEU A 135 -3.16 -22.63 12.29
C LEU A 135 -2.79 -24.04 12.80
N GLY A 136 -3.60 -25.03 12.46
CA GLY A 136 -3.33 -26.45 12.74
C GLY A 136 -2.04 -26.98 12.13
N LEU A 137 -1.58 -26.40 11.01
CA LEU A 137 -0.34 -26.76 10.33
C LEU A 137 0.90 -26.10 10.94
N ILE A 138 0.71 -25.01 11.69
CA ILE A 138 1.82 -24.29 12.33
C ILE A 138 2.28 -25.05 13.58
N PRO A 139 3.59 -25.23 13.84
CA PRO A 139 4.09 -25.83 15.08
C PRO A 139 3.55 -25.12 16.32
N LYS A 140 3.18 -25.85 17.38
CA LYS A 140 2.47 -25.31 18.55
C LYS A 140 3.23 -24.16 19.22
N GLU A 141 4.55 -24.29 19.30
CA GLU A 141 5.50 -23.31 19.84
C GLU A 141 5.56 -22.00 19.04
N ASN A 142 5.09 -22.01 17.79
CA ASN A 142 5.06 -20.84 16.92
C ASN A 142 3.64 -20.26 16.72
N ARG A 143 2.64 -20.72 17.48
CA ARG A 143 1.25 -20.19 17.40
C ARG A 143 1.02 -18.94 18.23
N ASN A 144 2.03 -18.45 18.95
CA ASN A 144 1.95 -17.19 19.70
C ASN A 144 2.41 -16.02 18.82
N PHE A 145 1.53 -15.56 17.94
CA PHE A 145 1.71 -14.36 17.13
C PHE A 145 0.40 -13.57 17.08
N PHE A 146 0.47 -12.29 16.71
CA PHE A 146 -0.70 -11.43 16.57
C PHE A 146 -1.04 -11.25 15.09
N ASP A 147 -0.93 -10.03 14.59
CA ASP A 147 -1.26 -9.69 13.20
C ASP A 147 -0.26 -10.31 12.22
N ILE A 148 -0.79 -10.90 11.14
CA ILE A 148 -0.05 -11.10 9.90
C ILE A 148 -0.04 -9.77 9.13
N TRP A 149 1.11 -9.12 9.04
CA TRP A 149 1.26 -7.80 8.44
C TRP A 149 1.42 -7.81 6.93
N THR A 150 2.07 -8.85 6.39
CA THR A 150 2.24 -9.00 4.94
C THR A 150 2.08 -10.46 4.53
N ILE A 151 1.59 -10.66 3.30
CA ILE A 151 1.48 -11.98 2.68
C ILE A 151 2.00 -11.86 1.24
N TYR A 152 2.89 -12.77 0.85
CA TYR A 152 3.41 -12.81 -0.51
C TYR A 152 3.32 -14.21 -1.09
N ALA A 153 2.65 -14.32 -2.23
CA ALA A 153 2.63 -15.49 -3.07
C ALA A 153 3.89 -15.52 -3.96
N THR A 154 4.51 -16.69 -4.05
CA THR A 154 5.64 -16.99 -4.94
C THR A 154 5.27 -18.18 -5.83
N ASP A 155 6.12 -18.57 -6.77
CA ASP A 155 5.81 -19.66 -7.71
C ASP A 155 5.47 -20.99 -7.04
N ASN A 156 6.02 -21.28 -5.85
CA ASN A 156 5.88 -22.58 -5.18
C ASN A 156 5.43 -22.48 -3.72
N SER A 157 5.33 -21.27 -3.18
CA SER A 157 5.09 -21.06 -1.76
C SER A 157 4.28 -19.81 -1.51
N ILE A 158 3.68 -19.75 -0.33
CA ILE A 158 3.13 -18.52 0.23
C ILE A 158 3.81 -18.20 1.55
N TYR A 159 4.15 -16.93 1.73
CA TYR A 159 4.76 -16.39 2.94
C TYR A 159 3.75 -15.58 3.71
N PHE A 160 3.61 -15.85 5.01
CA PHE A 160 2.86 -15.03 5.96
C PHE A 160 3.85 -14.45 6.95
N GLN A 161 3.84 -13.14 7.13
CA GLN A 161 4.78 -12.47 8.02
C GLN A 161 4.04 -11.76 9.14
N SER A 162 4.31 -12.17 10.38
CA SER A 162 3.98 -11.45 11.61
C SER A 162 5.22 -10.77 12.19
N ARG A 163 5.05 -10.01 13.27
CA ARG A 163 6.18 -9.40 13.98
C ARG A 163 7.13 -10.43 14.59
N GLU A 164 6.57 -11.58 14.98
CA GLU A 164 7.21 -12.67 15.70
C GLU A 164 7.80 -13.72 14.76
N TYR A 165 7.15 -13.98 13.63
CA TYR A 165 7.51 -15.08 12.74
C TYR A 165 7.30 -14.74 11.27
N ILE A 166 8.08 -15.38 10.42
CA ILE A 166 7.71 -15.61 9.02
C ILE A 166 7.35 -17.09 8.89
N PHE A 167 6.19 -17.37 8.32
CA PHE A 167 5.74 -18.71 7.96
C PHE A 167 5.80 -18.86 6.45
N ARG A 168 6.45 -19.90 5.95
CA ARG A 168 6.34 -20.31 4.54
C ARG A 168 5.59 -21.62 4.46
N LEU A 169 4.49 -21.62 3.71
CA LEU A 169 3.75 -22.82 3.36
C LEU A 169 4.02 -23.12 1.89
N ARG A 170 4.56 -24.31 1.58
CA ARG A 170 4.70 -24.76 0.19
C ARG A 170 3.36 -25.24 -0.37
N ASP A 171 3.12 -24.97 -1.64
CA ASP A 171 1.96 -25.50 -2.37
C ASP A 171 1.98 -27.04 -2.30
N PRO A 172 0.95 -27.69 -1.72
CA PRO A 172 0.88 -29.15 -1.63
C PRO A 172 1.00 -29.85 -2.98
N LYS A 173 0.56 -29.22 -4.08
CA LYS A 173 0.69 -29.76 -5.45
C LYS A 173 2.14 -29.78 -5.95
N THR A 174 3.00 -28.96 -5.35
CA THR A 174 4.45 -28.88 -5.67
C THR A 174 5.32 -29.52 -4.58
N SER A 175 4.73 -29.99 -3.49
CA SER A 175 5.40 -30.71 -2.41
C SER A 175 5.71 -32.14 -2.87
N GLU A 176 6.99 -32.49 -2.92
CA GLU A 176 7.48 -33.84 -3.29
C GLU A 176 6.90 -34.98 -2.43
N LEU A 177 6.24 -34.66 -1.31
CA LEU A 177 5.78 -35.64 -0.32
C LEU A 177 4.27 -35.55 -0.01
N GLY A 178 3.49 -34.76 -0.75
CA GLY A 178 2.04 -34.61 -0.48
C GLY A 178 1.70 -34.08 0.93
N LYS A 179 2.72 -33.60 1.67
CA LYS A 179 2.62 -33.00 2.99
C LYS A 179 2.85 -31.51 2.86
N THR A 180 2.06 -30.69 3.55
CA THR A 180 2.31 -29.25 3.63
C THR A 180 3.60 -29.01 4.42
N ASP A 181 4.66 -28.61 3.72
CA ASP A 181 5.93 -28.21 4.33
C ASP A 181 5.78 -26.78 4.87
N VAL A 182 5.87 -26.64 6.20
CA VAL A 182 5.82 -25.36 6.91
C VAL A 182 7.20 -25.04 7.44
N LYS A 183 7.80 -23.95 6.94
CA LYS A 183 9.04 -23.40 7.51
C LYS A 183 8.74 -22.15 8.31
N VAL A 184 9.48 -21.96 9.41
CA VAL A 184 9.30 -20.84 10.33
C VAL A 184 10.66 -20.17 10.57
N TRP A 185 10.69 -18.84 10.46
CA TRP A 185 11.85 -18.02 10.83
C TRP A 185 11.49 -17.10 11.99
N LYS A 186 12.44 -16.89 12.90
CA LYS A 186 12.36 -15.90 13.98
C LYS A 186 13.27 -14.71 13.67
N PRO A 187 12.88 -13.49 14.05
CA PRO A 187 13.75 -12.34 13.90
C PRO A 187 14.88 -12.37 14.94
N GLN A 188 15.96 -11.66 14.66
CA GLN A 188 16.96 -11.28 15.67
C GLN A 188 16.40 -10.17 16.58
N SER A 189 15.53 -9.31 16.05
CA SER A 189 14.79 -8.30 16.82
C SER A 189 13.28 -8.47 16.69
N LYS A 190 12.64 -7.71 15.79
CA LYS A 190 11.22 -7.75 15.48
C LYS A 190 11.04 -7.51 13.98
N PHE A 191 10.31 -8.39 13.31
CA PHE A 191 9.96 -8.16 11.92
C PHE A 191 9.00 -6.97 11.81
N MET A 192 9.24 -6.13 10.82
CA MET A 192 8.29 -5.15 10.30
C MET A 192 7.78 -5.68 8.95
N PHE A 193 7.48 -4.81 7.98
CA PHE A 193 6.98 -5.29 6.70
C PHE A 193 8.03 -6.11 5.95
N ALA A 194 7.54 -7.17 5.29
CA ALA A 194 8.26 -7.86 4.25
C ALA A 194 7.92 -7.26 2.88
N PHE A 195 8.74 -7.61 1.88
CA PHE A 195 8.56 -7.20 0.49
C PHE A 195 8.94 -8.38 -0.41
N TYR A 196 8.23 -8.57 -1.51
CA TYR A 196 8.59 -9.54 -2.53
C TYR A 196 8.69 -8.85 -3.88
N LEU A 197 9.92 -8.69 -4.37
CA LEU A 197 10.23 -7.92 -5.57
C LEU A 197 11.29 -8.67 -6.37
N ASP A 198 11.11 -8.71 -7.69
CA ASP A 198 12.04 -9.37 -8.63
C ASP A 198 12.42 -10.82 -8.25
N GLY A 199 11.45 -11.57 -7.72
CA GLY A 199 11.66 -12.96 -7.30
C GLY A 199 12.36 -13.11 -5.94
N GLU A 200 12.68 -12.00 -5.27
CA GLU A 200 13.43 -11.98 -4.01
C GLU A 200 12.54 -11.55 -2.85
N TYR A 201 12.68 -12.27 -1.74
CA TYR A 201 11.95 -11.98 -0.51
C TYR A 201 12.84 -11.19 0.45
N PHE A 202 12.34 -10.02 0.86
CA PHE A 202 12.98 -9.12 1.80
C PHE A 202 12.14 -8.98 3.07
N VAL A 203 12.78 -8.71 4.20
CA VAL A 203 12.08 -8.36 5.44
C VAL A 203 12.85 -7.33 6.23
N HIS A 204 12.17 -6.28 6.67
CA HIS A 204 12.74 -5.29 7.56
C HIS A 204 12.77 -5.81 9.00
N GLN A 205 13.90 -5.63 9.67
CA GLN A 205 14.03 -5.87 11.11
C GLN A 205 14.33 -4.56 11.84
N GLN A 206 13.48 -4.23 12.80
CA GLN A 206 13.61 -3.00 13.56
C GLN A 206 14.94 -2.98 14.33
N GLY A 207 15.66 -1.86 14.24
CA GLY A 207 16.97 -1.67 14.87
C GLY A 207 18.15 -2.32 14.14
N LEU A 208 17.91 -3.13 13.09
CA LEU A 208 18.97 -3.89 12.43
C LEU A 208 19.13 -3.53 10.94
N GLY A 209 18.05 -3.43 10.17
CA GLY A 209 18.12 -3.12 8.74
C GLY A 209 17.22 -3.99 7.89
N LEU A 210 17.58 -4.15 6.60
CA LEU A 210 16.84 -4.95 5.63
C LEU A 210 17.53 -6.29 5.41
N TYR A 211 16.77 -7.36 5.56
CA TYR A 211 17.26 -8.73 5.36
C TYR A 211 16.69 -9.30 4.07
N LYS A 212 17.46 -10.14 3.40
CA LYS A 212 17.07 -10.92 2.23
C LYS A 212 17.03 -12.40 2.56
N MET A 213 16.00 -13.09 2.11
CA MET A 213 15.94 -14.55 2.15
C MET A 213 16.90 -15.14 1.12
N THR A 214 17.91 -15.86 1.58
CA THR A 214 18.91 -16.54 0.75
C THR A 214 19.08 -17.96 1.28
N ASN A 215 18.77 -18.98 0.46
CA ASN A 215 18.90 -20.40 0.84
C ASN A 215 18.28 -20.74 2.20
N ASP A 216 17.02 -20.33 2.41
CA ASP A 216 16.30 -20.51 3.67
C ASP A 216 16.95 -19.84 4.90
N SER A 217 17.81 -18.84 4.68
CA SER A 217 18.40 -18.01 5.72
C SER A 217 18.11 -16.53 5.49
N LEU A 218 17.87 -15.78 6.56
CA LEU A 218 17.72 -14.33 6.50
C LEU A 218 19.10 -13.67 6.65
N VAL A 219 19.59 -13.06 5.58
CA VAL A 219 20.90 -12.42 5.51
C VAL A 219 20.71 -10.92 5.47
N LEU A 220 21.37 -10.19 6.38
CA LEU A 220 21.38 -8.72 6.36
C LEU A 220 22.00 -8.23 5.05
N ILE A 221 21.34 -7.28 4.39
CA ILE A 221 21.92 -6.61 3.24
C ILE A 221 22.95 -5.60 3.76
N SER A 222 24.21 -5.80 3.42
CA SER A 222 25.29 -4.89 3.83
C SER A 222 25.00 -3.47 3.38
N GLY A 223 25.13 -2.50 4.28
CA GLY A 223 24.82 -1.09 4.03
C GLY A 223 23.35 -0.73 4.27
N SER A 224 22.47 -1.69 4.56
CA SER A 224 21.06 -1.43 4.88
C SER A 224 20.79 -1.12 6.35
N GLU A 225 21.82 -1.07 7.20
CA GLU A 225 21.70 -0.88 8.65
C GLU A 225 21.01 0.44 9.01
N TYR A 226 21.19 1.47 8.17
CA TYR A 226 20.52 2.75 8.36
C TYR A 226 18.98 2.62 8.31
N LEU A 227 18.45 1.66 7.53
CA LEU A 227 17.02 1.38 7.48
C LEU A 227 16.51 0.81 8.80
N GLY A 228 17.37 0.28 9.67
CA GLY A 228 16.99 -0.22 10.99
C GLY A 228 16.52 0.88 11.95
N LYS A 229 16.89 2.15 11.72
CA LYS A 229 16.60 3.27 12.62
C LYS A 229 15.12 3.61 12.69
N GLU A 230 14.38 3.42 11.61
CA GLU A 230 12.94 3.69 11.53
C GLU A 230 12.18 2.51 10.93
N ARG A 231 10.85 2.57 10.97
CA ARG A 231 10.02 1.56 10.32
C ARG A 231 9.99 1.83 8.82
N MET A 232 10.49 0.89 8.05
CA MET A 232 10.27 0.84 6.60
C MET A 232 8.80 0.50 6.32
N GLN A 233 8.15 1.28 5.45
CA GLN A 233 6.72 1.16 5.11
C GLN A 233 6.51 0.66 3.68
N VAL A 234 7.42 0.97 2.77
CA VAL A 234 7.27 0.64 1.36
C VAL A 234 8.63 0.36 0.73
N MET A 235 8.65 -0.59 -0.20
CA MET A 235 9.75 -0.89 -1.10
C MET A 235 9.16 -1.12 -2.47
N LEU A 236 9.63 -0.41 -3.49
CA LEU A 236 9.14 -0.53 -4.86
C LEU A 236 10.31 -0.59 -5.82
N PRO A 237 10.19 -1.28 -6.97
CA PRO A 237 11.17 -1.19 -8.04
C PRO A 237 11.38 0.27 -8.45
N TYR A 238 12.63 0.66 -8.67
CA TYR A 238 12.99 1.98 -9.19
C TYR A 238 13.75 1.84 -10.51
N ILE A 239 13.96 2.98 -11.15
CA ILE A 239 14.74 3.05 -12.40
C ILE A 239 16.12 2.44 -12.14
N PRO A 240 16.58 1.47 -12.95
CA PRO A 240 17.93 0.91 -12.79
C PRO A 240 19.00 1.99 -12.84
N GLY A 241 20.09 1.78 -12.10
CA GLY A 241 21.19 2.71 -12.08
C GLY A 241 22.00 2.73 -13.39
N PRO A 242 22.99 3.62 -13.53
CA PRO A 242 23.75 3.82 -14.76
C PRO A 242 24.45 2.57 -15.29
N ASN A 243 24.74 1.59 -14.43
CA ASN A 243 25.39 0.32 -14.80
C ASN A 243 24.39 -0.85 -14.89
N GLY A 244 23.08 -0.56 -14.89
CA GLY A 244 22.02 -1.55 -14.94
C GLY A 244 21.74 -2.25 -13.61
N GLU A 245 22.30 -1.74 -12.51
CA GLU A 245 22.02 -2.25 -11.18
C GLU A 245 20.56 -2.01 -10.78
N LYS A 246 19.95 -3.01 -10.13
CA LYS A 246 18.60 -2.87 -9.58
C LYS A 246 18.60 -1.83 -8.47
N GLN A 247 17.64 -0.93 -8.52
CA GLN A 247 17.41 0.07 -7.48
C GLN A 247 15.98 -0.04 -6.96
N TYR A 248 15.77 0.35 -5.71
CA TYR A 248 14.47 0.28 -5.08
C TYR A 248 14.16 1.60 -4.36
N LEU A 249 12.95 2.11 -4.57
CA LEU A 249 12.43 3.22 -3.80
C LEU A 249 11.97 2.69 -2.44
N VAL A 250 12.57 3.20 -1.37
CA VAL A 250 12.26 2.85 0.01
C VAL A 250 11.58 4.02 0.70
N GLY A 251 10.46 3.75 1.38
CA GLY A 251 9.80 4.73 2.23
C GLY A 251 9.89 4.37 3.71
N GLN A 252 10.27 5.35 4.53
CA GLN A 252 10.37 5.23 5.99
C GLN A 252 9.31 6.08 6.67
N PHE A 253 8.90 5.65 7.87
CA PHE A 253 7.74 6.19 8.57
C PHE A 253 7.81 7.71 8.82
N ASN A 254 8.99 8.27 9.15
CA ASN A 254 9.16 9.72 9.33
C ASN A 254 10.13 10.34 8.32
N SER A 255 11.04 9.54 7.75
CA SER A 255 12.13 10.05 6.90
C SER A 255 11.78 10.18 5.41
N GLY A 256 10.53 9.91 5.01
CA GLY A 256 10.11 10.05 3.62
C GLY A 256 10.65 8.96 2.69
N LEU A 257 10.96 9.32 1.45
CA LEU A 257 11.40 8.41 0.39
C LEU A 257 12.90 8.55 0.10
N SER A 258 13.57 7.42 -0.13
CA SER A 258 14.98 7.32 -0.53
C SER A 258 15.17 6.21 -1.57
N ILE A 259 16.25 6.25 -2.33
CA ILE A 259 16.66 5.19 -3.29
C ILE A 259 17.85 4.43 -2.70
#